data_AF-A0A7C2A7H6-F1
#
_entry.id   AF-A0A7C2A7H6-F1
#
_cell.length_a   1.000
_cell.length_b   1.000
_cell.length_c   1.000
_cell.angle_alpha   90.00
_cell.angle_beta   90.00
_cell.angle_gamma   90.00
#
_symmetry.space_group_name_H-M   'P 1'
#
loop_
_entity.id
_entity.type
_entity.pdbx_description
1 polymer ?
#
loop_
_entity_poly.entity_id
_entity_poly.type
_entity_poly.pdbx_seq_one_letter_code
_entity_poly.pdbx_strand_id
1 'polypeptide(L)' 'MNEQRYIGIGSSNKGHVLVVAYTERGSIIRIISCRKAISPERKLYEEGSN' A
#
# COMPACT_ATOMS: atom_id res chain seq x y z
N MET A 1 -2.19 23.23 -4.90
CA MET A 1 -3.00 22.03 -5.20
C MET A 1 -2.06 20.82 -5.18
N ASN A 2 -1.86 20.20 -4.02
CA ASN A 2 -1.01 19.03 -3.87
C ASN A 2 -1.82 17.99 -3.09
N GLU A 3 -2.57 17.14 -3.79
CA GLU A 3 -3.27 16.03 -3.13
C GLU A 3 -2.22 15.09 -2.55
N GLN A 4 -2.20 14.94 -1.22
CA GLN A 4 -1.28 14.02 -0.57
C GLN A 4 -1.62 12.60 -1.03
N ARG A 5 -0.67 12.00 -1.76
CA ARG A 5 -0.73 10.61 -2.18
C ARG A 5 0.00 9.78 -1.15
N TYR A 6 -0.68 8.77 -0.66
CA TYR A 6 -0.15 7.80 0.28
C TYR A 6 0.07 6.48 -0.44
N ILE A 7 1.11 5.76 -0.03
CA ILE A 7 1.37 4.40 -0.46
C ILE A 7 1.34 3.53 0.78
N GLY A 8 0.36 2.64 0.86
CA GLY A 8 0.25 1.62 1.89
C GLY A 8 0.75 0.29 1.37
N ILE A 9 1.37 -0.49 2.25
CA ILE A 9 1.74 -1.89 1.99
C ILE A 9 1.04 -2.74 3.04
N GLY A 10 0.40 -3.83 2.62
CA GLY A 10 -0.30 -4.73 3.52
C GLY A 10 -0.40 -6.14 2.96
N SER A 11 -0.72 -7.10 3.82
CA SER A 11 -0.93 -8.49 3.43
C SER A 11 -2.41 -8.78 3.17
N SER A 12 -2.69 -9.50 2.08
CA SER A 12 -3.97 -10.13 1.83
C SER A 12 -4.12 -11.36 2.72
N ASN A 13 -5.36 -11.73 3.03
CA ASN A 13 -5.69 -12.94 3.80
C ASN A 13 -5.17 -14.25 3.17
N LYS A 14 -4.72 -14.20 1.91
CA LYS A 14 -4.07 -15.32 1.20
C LYS A 14 -2.53 -15.28 1.23
N GLY A 15 -1.92 -14.42 2.06
CA GLY A 15 -0.47 -14.28 2.17
C GLY A 15 0.19 -13.50 1.02
N HIS A 16 -0.59 -12.79 0.20
CA HIS A 16 -0.04 -11.91 -0.84
C HIS A 16 0.18 -10.52 -0.29
N VAL A 17 1.40 -9.98 -0.39
CA VAL A 17 1.64 -8.57 -0.09
C VAL A 17 1.12 -7.71 -1.24
N LEU A 18 0.39 -6.66 -0.91
CA LEU A 18 -0.24 -5.72 -1.82
C LEU A 18 0.29 -4.32 -1.52
N VAL A 19 0.53 -3.56 -2.59
CA VAL A 19 0.84 -2.13 -2.51
C VAL A 19 -0.37 -1.36 -3.02
N VAL A 20 -0.87 -0.44 -2.20
CA VAL A 20 -2.05 0.36 -2.45
C VAL A 20 -1.66 1.82 -2.46
N ALA A 21 -1.85 2.48 -3.60
CA ALA A 21 -1.75 3.93 -3.70
C ALA A 21 -3.13 4.54 -3.49
N TYR A 22 -3.26 5.46 -2.54
CA TYR A 22 -4.52 6.09 -2.21
C TYR A 22 -4.34 7.57 -1.86
N THR A 23 -5.44 8.32 -1.92
CA THR A 23 -5.51 9.67 -1.37
C THR A 23 -6.56 9.71 -0.29
N GLU A 24 -6.29 10.50 0.74
CA GLU A 24 -7.24 10.76 1.81
C GLU A 24 -7.83 12.15 1.60
N ARG A 25 -9.15 12.24 1.45
CA ARG A 25 -9.87 13.51 1.39
C ARG A 25 -10.86 13.55 2.55
N GLY A 26 -10.39 14.02 3.69
CA GLY A 26 -11.15 14.00 4.95
C GLY A 26 -11.46 12.56 5.34
N SER A 27 -12.74 12.19 5.36
CA SER A 27 -13.20 10.85 5.74
C SER A 27 -13.27 9.85 4.58
N ILE A 28 -12.89 10.27 3.36
CA ILE A 28 -12.97 9.42 2.17
C ILE A 28 -11.57 8.99 1.76
N ILE A 29 -11.36 7.68 1.73
CA ILE A 29 -10.17 7.07 1.15
C ILE A 29 -10.49 6.72 -0.31
N ARG A 30 -9.78 7.34 -1.25
CA ARG A 30 -9.87 6.97 -2.67
C ARG A 30 -8.65 6.15 -3.05
N ILE A 31 -8.88 4.87 -3.34
CA ILE A 31 -7.84 4.02 -3.92
C ILE A 31 -7.62 4.45 -5.38
N ILE A 32 -6.37 4.76 -5.72
CA ILE A 32 -5.95 5.12 -7.07
C ILE A 32 -5.45 3.88 -7.81
N SER A 33 -4.66 3.04 -7.14
CA SER A 33 -4.11 1.82 -7.72
C SER A 33 -3.84 0.78 -6.64
N CYS A 34 -4.09 -0.49 -6.97
CA CYS A 34 -3.77 -1.64 -6.13
C CYS A 34 -3.06 -2.67 -6.99
N ARG A 35 -1.86 -3.07 -6.58
CA ARG A 35 -1.06 -4.08 -7.28
C ARG A 35 -0.43 -5.06 -6.30
N LYS A 36 -0.12 -6.26 -6.78
CA LYS A 36 0.70 -7.21 -6.04
C LYS A 36 2.09 -6.62 -5.83
N ALA A 37 2.59 -6.66 -4.59
CA ALA A 37 3.93 -6.22 -4.28
C ALA A 37 4.94 -7.08 -5.03
N ILE A 38 5.96 -6.45 -5.58
CA ILE A 38 7.09 -7.16 -6.19
C ILE A 38 8.03 -7.68 -5.09
N SER A 39 8.81 -8.72 -5.40
CA SER A 39 9.73 -9.36 -4.44
C SER A 39 10.57 -8.41 -3.57
N PRO A 40 11.15 -7.30 -4.09
CA PRO A 40 11.88 -6.35 -3.23
C PRO A 40 10.98 -5.51 -2.31
N GLU A 41 9.78 -5.10 -2.73
CA GLU A 41 8.82 -4.40 -1.86
C GLU A 41 8.27 -5.31 -0.76
N ARG A 42 8.09 -6.59 -1.09
CA ARG A 42 7.69 -7.62 -0.13
C ARG A 42 8.74 -7.79 0.98
N LYS A 43 10.02 -7.90 0.60
CA LYS A 43 11.12 -7.99 1.58
C LYS A 43 11.18 -6.77 2.49
N LEU A 44 11.09 -5.56 1.93
CA LEU A 44 11.11 -4.33 2.75
C LEU A 44 9.98 -4.30 3.79
N TYR A 45 8.78 -4.78 3.43
CA TYR A 45 7.65 -4.89 4.34
C TYR A 45 7.85 -5.99 5.41
N GLU A 46 8.37 -7.16 4.99
CA GLU A 46 8.67 -8.27 5.90
C GLU A 46 9.85 -7.94 6.85
N GLU A 47 10.85 -7.19 6.40
CA GLU A 47 12.03 -6.77 7.18
C GLU A 47 11.73 -5.63 8.15
N GLY A 48 10.87 -4.67 7.77
CA GLY A 48 10.44 -3.59 8.67
C GLY A 48 9.49 -4.02 9.80
N SER A 49 9.08 -5.29 9.80
CA SER A 49 8.24 -5.90 10.82
C SER A 49 9.04 -6.68 11.88
N ASN A 50 10.38 -6.56 11.89
CA ASN A 50 11.28 -7.26 12.81
C ASN A 50 11.92 -6.32 13.84
#